data_AF-T0LEW3-F1
#
_entry.id   AF-T0LEW3-F1
#
_cell.length_a   1.000
_cell.length_b   1.000
_cell.length_c   1.000
_cell.angle_alpha   90.00
_cell.angle_beta   90.00
_cell.angle_gamma   90.00
#
_symmetry.space_group_name_H-M   'P 1'
#
loop_
_entity.id
_entity.type
_entity.pdbx_description
1 polymer ?
#
loop_
_entity_poly.entity_id
_entity_poly.type
_entity_poly.pdbx_seq_one_letter_code
_entity_poly.pdbx_strand_id
1 'polypeptide(L)'
;MSNQKFISVLGSLILLFAIYSTSFSQEVQNKNFFLNPMVISPTDTCLYKPGDVWRDNKINLQDIIELVGCVFRDCFSNPPCVKDVNGNGSENISDVIYLVNYLFRGGPAPVKSGVCCL
;
A
#
# COMPACT_ATOMS: atom_id res chain seq x y z
N MET A 1 35.29 -16.57 28.31
CA MET A 1 33.90 -16.33 28.78
C MET A 1 33.13 -15.37 27.86
N SER A 2 33.09 -15.62 26.53
CA SER A 2 32.45 -14.68 25.57
C SER A 2 31.32 -15.30 24.73
N ASN A 3 31.33 -16.62 24.50
CA ASN A 3 30.40 -17.25 23.54
C ASN A 3 29.03 -17.66 24.12
N GLN A 4 28.87 -17.73 25.45
CA GLN A 4 27.57 -18.03 26.06
C GLN A 4 26.63 -16.81 26.12
N LYS A 5 27.19 -15.60 26.20
CA LYS A 5 26.37 -14.36 26.18
C LYS A 5 25.82 -14.07 24.78
N PHE A 6 26.56 -14.43 23.74
CA PHE A 6 26.17 -14.20 22.34
C PHE A 6 24.99 -15.09 21.90
N ILE A 7 24.99 -16.36 22.31
CA ILE A 7 23.91 -17.33 22.00
C ILE A 7 22.59 -16.94 22.70
N SER A 8 22.66 -16.40 23.93
CA SER A 8 21.49 -15.90 24.66
C SER A 8 20.83 -14.67 24.03
N VAL A 9 21.63 -13.76 23.47
CA VAL A 9 21.13 -12.55 22.81
C VAL A 9 20.49 -12.88 21.45
N LEU A 10 21.09 -13.80 20.68
CA LEU A 10 20.52 -14.27 19.41
C LEU A 10 19.19 -15.03 19.63
N GLY A 11 19.08 -15.85 20.68
CA GLY A 11 17.82 -16.52 21.02
C GLY A 11 16.70 -15.54 21.39
N SER A 12 17.03 -14.45 22.09
CA SER A 12 16.07 -13.41 22.49
C SER A 12 15.60 -12.56 21.30
N LEU A 13 16.49 -12.29 20.33
CA LEU A 13 16.13 -11.59 19.08
C LEU A 13 15.22 -12.45 18.18
N ILE A 14 15.48 -13.75 18.08
CA ILE A 14 14.66 -14.69 17.31
C ILE A 14 13.25 -14.80 17.91
N LEU A 15 13.14 -14.80 19.24
CA LEU A 15 11.85 -14.75 19.94
C LEU A 15 11.11 -13.44 19.67
N LEU A 16 11.78 -12.28 19.68
CA LEU A 16 11.16 -10.99 19.33
C LEU A 16 10.65 -10.94 17.88
N PHE A 17 11.39 -11.51 16.93
CA PHE A 17 10.94 -11.65 15.54
C PHE A 17 9.75 -12.62 15.40
N ALA A 18 9.74 -13.71 16.17
CA ALA A 18 8.62 -14.66 16.21
C ALA A 18 7.35 -14.07 16.84
N ILE A 19 7.49 -13.18 17.83
CA ILE A 19 6.36 -12.48 18.46
C ILE A 19 5.81 -11.39 17.52
N TYR A 20 6.68 -10.70 16.77
CA TYR A 20 6.25 -9.71 15.77
C TYR A 20 5.50 -10.38 14.59
N SER A 21 5.93 -11.57 14.16
CA SER A 21 5.26 -12.30 13.07
C SER A 21 3.93 -12.94 13.48
N THR A 22 3.71 -13.25 14.77
CA THR A 22 2.38 -13.67 15.26
C THR A 22 1.42 -12.50 15.46
N SER A 23 1.93 -11.28 15.62
CA SER A 23 1.14 -10.05 15.80
C SER A 23 0.51 -9.51 14.51
N PHE A 24 1.04 -9.90 13.34
CA PHE A 24 0.58 -9.39 12.05
C PHE A 24 -0.73 -10.01 11.54
N SER A 25 -1.23 -11.07 12.18
CA SER A 25 -2.33 -11.88 11.66
C SER A 25 -3.72 -11.62 12.27
N GLN A 26 -3.98 -10.47 12.92
CA GLN A 26 -5.27 -10.22 13.58
C GLN A 26 -5.98 -8.89 13.26
N GLU A 27 -6.02 -8.49 11.98
CA GLU A 27 -7.04 -7.53 11.50
C GLU A 27 -7.88 -8.03 10.30
N VAL A 28 -8.01 -9.36 10.09
CA VAL A 28 -8.84 -9.92 9.00
C VAL A 28 -10.12 -10.60 9.49
N GLN A 29 -10.60 -10.36 10.71
CA GLN A 29 -11.86 -10.98 11.17
C GLN A 29 -12.80 -9.96 11.83
N ASN A 30 -13.34 -9.02 11.04
CA ASN A 30 -14.74 -8.64 11.25
C ASN A 30 -15.36 -7.93 10.04
N LYS A 31 -15.64 -8.72 9.01
CA LYS A 31 -16.87 -8.61 8.23
C LYS A 31 -17.06 -9.94 7.51
N ASN A 32 -17.83 -10.80 8.16
CA ASN A 32 -18.36 -12.01 7.55
C ASN A 32 -19.04 -11.65 6.22
N PHE A 33 -18.46 -12.03 5.09
CA PHE A 33 -19.21 -12.20 3.86
C PHE A 33 -18.99 -13.62 3.36
N PHE A 34 -19.80 -14.50 3.93
CA PHE A 34 -19.96 -15.89 3.50
C PHE A 34 -20.22 -15.95 1.99
N LEU A 35 -19.54 -16.88 1.31
CA LEU A 35 -19.71 -17.17 -0.10
C LEU A 35 -21.14 -17.67 -0.36
N ASN A 36 -22.02 -16.79 -0.83
CA ASN A 36 -23.25 -17.15 -1.54
C ASN A 36 -23.02 -16.95 -3.04
N PRO A 37 -23.51 -17.86 -3.92
CA PRO A 37 -23.30 -17.72 -5.35
C PRO A 37 -24.12 -16.53 -5.87
N MET A 38 -23.43 -15.57 -6.49
CA MET A 38 -23.97 -14.53 -7.36
C MET A 38 -25.03 -13.60 -6.72
N VAL A 39 -24.59 -12.77 -5.76
CA VAL A 39 -25.17 -11.43 -5.59
C VAL A 39 -24.07 -10.43 -5.90
N ILE A 40 -23.98 -10.01 -7.16
CA ILE A 40 -23.18 -8.84 -7.53
C ILE A 40 -23.98 -7.65 -7.03
N SER A 41 -23.67 -7.13 -5.84
CA SER A 41 -24.13 -5.80 -5.43
C SER A 41 -23.34 -4.79 -6.27
N PRO A 42 -23.96 -4.04 -7.20
CA PRO A 42 -23.22 -3.25 -8.17
C PRO A 42 -22.86 -1.84 -7.65
N THR A 43 -22.61 -1.65 -6.35
CA THR A 43 -22.34 -0.32 -5.80
C THR A 43 -21.32 -0.34 -4.65
N ASP A 44 -20.19 0.36 -4.85
CA ASP A 44 -19.34 1.02 -3.84
C ASP A 44 -18.14 0.33 -3.15
N THR A 45 -17.49 -0.70 -3.72
CA THR A 45 -16.13 -1.05 -3.28
C THR A 45 -15.07 -0.41 -4.17
N CYS A 46 -14.66 0.79 -3.78
CA CYS A 46 -13.53 1.48 -4.38
C CYS A 46 -12.22 0.71 -4.07
N LEU A 47 -11.85 -0.24 -4.94
CA LEU A 47 -10.73 -1.18 -4.71
C LEU A 47 -9.35 -0.53 -4.94
N TYR A 48 -9.27 0.49 -5.79
CA TYR A 48 -8.02 1.15 -6.16
C TYR A 48 -8.21 2.67 -6.22
N LYS A 49 -7.38 3.43 -5.50
CA LYS A 49 -7.39 4.89 -5.53
C LYS A 49 -6.10 5.40 -6.16
N PRO A 50 -6.15 6.41 -7.04
CA PRO A 50 -4.94 7.04 -7.55
C PRO A 50 -4.10 7.58 -6.38
N GLY A 51 -2.83 7.18 -6.31
CA GLY A 51 -1.92 7.56 -5.21
C GLY A 51 -1.99 6.72 -3.94
N ASP A 52 -2.88 5.71 -3.83
CA ASP A 52 -2.85 4.68 -2.77
C ASP A 52 -2.08 3.45 -3.28
N VAL A 53 -0.76 3.60 -3.34
CA VAL A 53 0.14 2.60 -3.93
C VAL A 53 0.40 1.48 -2.94
N TRP A 54 0.40 1.79 -1.64
CA TRP A 54 0.54 0.80 -0.56
C TRP A 54 -0.76 0.00 -0.31
N ARG A 55 -1.88 0.40 -0.92
CA ARG A 55 -3.19 -0.27 -0.89
C ARG A 55 -3.75 -0.42 0.52
N ASP A 56 -3.52 0.59 1.36
CA ASP A 56 -4.05 0.64 2.72
C ASP A 56 -5.25 1.59 2.86
N ASN A 57 -5.81 2.05 1.73
CA ASN A 57 -6.89 3.03 1.63
C ASN A 57 -6.52 4.44 2.11
N LYS A 58 -5.25 4.72 2.39
CA LYS A 58 -4.75 6.03 2.77
C LYS A 58 -3.83 6.55 1.68
N ILE A 59 -3.70 7.87 1.63
CA ILE A 59 -2.73 8.53 0.77
C ILE A 59 -1.80 9.31 1.69
N ASN A 60 -0.57 8.83 1.84
CA ASN A 60 0.40 9.36 2.77
C ASN A 60 1.85 9.19 2.27
N LEU A 61 2.84 9.48 3.13
CA LEU A 61 4.25 9.42 2.77
C LEU A 61 4.70 8.02 2.30
N GLN A 62 4.10 6.96 2.84
CA GLN A 62 4.42 5.58 2.46
C GLN A 62 4.11 5.31 0.98
N ASP A 63 3.02 5.87 0.47
CA ASP A 63 2.66 5.76 -0.94
C ASP A 63 3.65 6.45 -1.86
N ILE A 64 4.22 7.59 -1.43
CA ILE A 64 5.26 8.28 -2.20
C ILE A 64 6.52 7.40 -2.31
N ILE A 65 6.95 6.81 -1.19
CA ILE A 65 8.13 5.93 -1.16
C ILE A 65 7.91 4.74 -2.10
N GLU A 66 6.73 4.13 -2.04
CA GLU A 66 6.37 3.00 -2.89
C GLU A 66 6.26 3.41 -4.37
N LEU A 67 5.61 4.54 -4.67
CA LEU A 67 5.46 5.06 -6.03
C LEU A 67 6.81 5.33 -6.69
N VAL A 68 7.76 5.92 -5.96
CA VAL A 68 9.15 6.08 -6.43
C VAL A 68 9.75 4.71 -6.75
N GLY A 69 9.57 3.71 -5.88
CA GLY A 69 9.98 2.34 -6.14
C GLY A 69 9.40 1.80 -7.46
N CYS A 70 8.10 1.99 -7.67
CA CYS A 70 7.40 1.53 -8.87
C CYS A 70 7.92 2.17 -10.15
N VAL A 71 8.15 3.48 -10.14
CA VAL A 71 8.62 4.22 -11.33
C VAL A 71 9.99 3.73 -11.81
N PHE A 72 10.85 3.24 -10.91
CA PHE A 72 12.22 2.84 -11.25
C PHE A 72 12.45 1.32 -11.37
N ARG A 73 11.59 0.48 -10.77
CA ARG A 73 11.84 -0.98 -10.66
C ARG A 73 10.65 -1.87 -11.02
N ASP A 74 9.55 -1.28 -11.48
CA ASP A 74 8.24 -1.92 -11.65
C ASP A 74 7.61 -2.44 -10.34
N CYS A 75 6.28 -2.42 -10.30
CA CYS A 75 5.48 -2.96 -9.19
C CYS A 75 4.53 -4.04 -9.71
N PHE A 76 4.82 -5.29 -9.37
CA PHE A 76 4.01 -6.45 -9.75
C PHE A 76 2.86 -6.64 -8.76
N SER A 77 1.74 -5.95 -8.98
CA SER A 77 0.42 -6.29 -8.39
C SER A 77 -0.62 -5.16 -8.55
N ASN A 78 -0.19 -3.98 -8.98
CA ASN A 78 -1.02 -2.78 -8.96
C ASN A 78 -1.46 -2.37 -10.38
N PRO A 79 -2.74 -2.00 -10.59
CA PRO A 79 -3.18 -1.47 -11.87
C PRO A 79 -2.46 -0.14 -12.17
N PRO A 80 -2.26 0.21 -13.46
CA PRO A 80 -1.67 1.49 -13.89
C PRO A 80 -2.18 2.72 -13.14
N CYS A 81 -3.49 2.78 -12.91
CA CYS A 81 -4.16 3.96 -12.38
C CYS A 81 -3.78 4.34 -10.93
N VAL A 82 -3.22 3.42 -10.12
CA VAL A 82 -2.72 3.82 -8.79
C VAL A 82 -1.41 4.60 -8.90
N LYS A 83 -0.68 4.44 -10.01
CA LYS A 83 0.60 5.11 -10.30
C LYS A 83 0.43 6.37 -11.16
N ASP A 84 -0.58 6.40 -12.03
CA ASP A 84 -0.99 7.58 -12.82
C ASP A 84 -1.81 8.56 -11.95
N VAL A 85 -1.14 9.14 -10.95
CA VAL A 85 -1.76 10.00 -9.92
C VAL A 85 -2.34 11.28 -10.55
N ASN A 86 -1.69 11.80 -11.59
CA ASN A 86 -2.14 13.02 -12.28
C ASN A 86 -3.13 12.74 -13.44
N GLY A 87 -3.38 11.47 -13.78
CA GLY A 87 -4.36 11.06 -14.79
C GLY A 87 -3.95 11.36 -16.23
N ASN A 88 -2.66 11.55 -16.51
CA ASN A 88 -2.17 11.88 -17.84
C ASN A 88 -1.91 10.64 -18.73
N GLY A 89 -2.10 9.43 -18.17
CA GLY A 89 -1.92 8.16 -18.86
C GLY A 89 -0.46 7.69 -18.95
N SER A 90 0.46 8.33 -18.24
CA SER A 90 1.87 7.97 -18.16
C SER A 90 2.28 7.80 -16.70
N GLU A 91 2.89 6.67 -16.35
CA GLU A 91 3.30 6.35 -14.99
C GLU A 91 4.77 6.74 -14.77
N ASN A 92 5.05 7.98 -14.39
CA ASN A 92 6.43 8.48 -14.33
C ASN A 92 6.69 9.40 -13.14
N ILE A 93 7.87 10.03 -13.11
CA ILE A 93 8.29 10.90 -12.00
C ILE A 93 7.36 12.11 -11.80
N SER A 94 6.60 12.51 -12.82
CA SER A 94 5.60 13.58 -12.68
C SER A 94 4.47 13.22 -11.73
N ASP A 95 4.10 11.94 -11.60
CA ASP A 95 3.11 11.45 -10.64
C ASP A 95 3.61 11.52 -9.20
N VAL A 96 4.90 11.22 -8.99
CA VAL A 96 5.56 11.39 -7.68
C VAL A 96 5.53 12.87 -7.27
N ILE A 97 5.92 13.76 -8.17
CA ILE A 97 5.92 15.21 -7.92
C ILE A 97 4.50 15.69 -7.63
N TYR A 98 3.52 15.19 -8.39
CA TYR A 98 2.11 15.51 -8.17
C TYR A 98 1.64 15.09 -6.78
N LEU A 99 1.96 13.87 -6.35
CA LEU A 99 1.56 13.34 -5.04
C LEU A 99 2.24 14.08 -3.89
N VAL A 100 3.51 14.47 -4.04
CA VAL A 100 4.23 15.34 -3.09
C VAL A 100 3.56 16.71 -2.98
N ASN A 101 3.15 17.30 -4.10
CA ASN A 101 2.47 18.59 -4.11
C ASN A 101 1.12 18.52 -3.39
N TYR A 102 0.34 17.46 -3.64
CA TYR A 102 -0.91 17.20 -2.95
C TYR A 102 -0.71 17.11 -1.43
N LEU A 103 0.21 16.28 -0.95
CA LEU A 103 0.38 16.03 0.48
C LEU A 103 1.04 17.19 1.26
N PHE A 104 1.97 17.92 0.63
CA PHE A 104 2.83 18.85 1.37
C PHE A 104 2.75 20.31 0.91
N ARG A 105 2.10 20.59 -0.22
CA ARG A 105 2.08 21.94 -0.82
C ARG A 105 0.68 22.44 -1.18
N GLY A 106 -0.37 21.73 -0.77
CA GLY A 106 -1.75 22.10 -1.09
C GLY A 106 -2.08 22.01 -2.58
N GLY A 107 -1.38 21.12 -3.30
CA GLY A 107 -1.67 20.83 -4.69
C GLY A 107 -3.02 20.12 -4.89
N PRO A 108 -3.45 19.92 -6.15
CA PRO A 108 -4.74 19.29 -6.44
C PRO A 108 -4.75 17.83 -5.99
N ALA A 109 -5.95 17.32 -5.68
CA ALA A 109 -6.15 15.91 -5.34
C ALA A 109 -5.77 14.99 -6.53
N PRO A 110 -5.41 13.71 -6.27
CA PRO A 110 -5.21 12.71 -7.31
C PRO A 110 -6.41 12.65 -8.27
N VAL A 111 -6.15 12.28 -9.53
CA VAL A 111 -7.14 12.32 -10.61
C VAL A 111 -7.66 10.91 -10.91
N LYS A 112 -8.98 10.77 -11.06
CA LYS A 112 -9.61 9.50 -11.38
C LYS A 112 -9.17 9.04 -12.76
N SER A 113 -8.59 7.84 -12.85
CA SER A 113 -8.14 7.25 -14.12
C SER A 113 -8.55 5.77 -14.19
N GLY A 114 -9.14 5.35 -15.31
CA GLY A 114 -9.49 3.96 -15.60
C GLY A 114 -10.35 3.27 -14.54
N VAL A 115 -9.83 2.17 -13.97
CA VAL A 115 -10.49 1.35 -12.93
C VAL A 115 -10.37 1.94 -11.52
N CYS A 116 -9.55 2.97 -11.34
CA CYS A 116 -9.41 3.63 -10.04
C CYS A 116 -10.58 4.58 -9.79
N CYS A 117 -10.94 4.69 -8.53
CA CYS A 117 -12.07 5.46 -8.03
C CYS A 117 -11.58 6.65 -7.19
N LEU A 118 -12.44 7.67 -7.14
CA LEU A 118 -12.35 8.85 -6.28
C LEU A 118 -13.76 9.15 -5.78
#